data_AF-A0A2K1Q650-F1
#
_entry.id   AF-A0A2K1Q650-F1
#
_cell.length_a   1.000
_cell.length_b   1.000
_cell.length_c   1.000
_cell.angle_alpha   90.00
_cell.angle_beta   90.00
_cell.angle_gamma   90.00
#
_symmetry.space_group_name_H-M   'P 1'
#
loop_
_entity.id
_entity.type
_entity.pdbx_description
1 polymer ?
#
loop_
_entity_poly.entity_id
_entity_poly.type
_entity_poly.pdbx_seq_one_letter_code
_entity_poly.pdbx_strand_id
1 'polypeptide(L)'
;MSSYSEIAQRIVKILVSPDAVFGFWNGVMSVPKDIGYLAYGFIDTDSRSVRENERIRMMTAIRYGILKNHNFIKTLEIVFEAFNQYVPKERQNSIYSKALFSVAGRATANTLISGRIAQNIAQKSSLLIGIRGSIIGNALLAGGMAERCIYTSRRLQSDVPEVYSALRPHDYDFLYFLLEPALQPFVEALHVRWTNGTLAFNQILDAVDNEFKKR
;
A
#
# COMPACT_ATOMS: atom_id res chain seq x y z
N MET A 1 -5.88 2.71 17.24
CA MET A 1 -4.72 3.24 16.49
C MET A 1 -3.51 2.41 16.91
N SER A 2 -2.68 1.99 15.96
CA SER A 2 -1.41 1.30 16.27
C SER A 2 -0.49 2.23 17.05
N SER A 3 0.31 1.67 17.95
CA SER A 3 1.32 2.47 18.68
C SER A 3 2.46 2.87 17.75
N TYR A 4 3.21 3.94 18.09
CA TYR A 4 4.38 4.35 17.30
C TYR A 4 5.43 3.24 17.18
N SER A 5 5.61 2.42 18.22
CA SER A 5 6.49 1.25 18.20
C SER A 5 6.00 0.18 17.22
N GLU A 6 4.69 -0.04 17.14
CA GLU A 6 4.10 -1.03 16.23
C GLU A 6 4.24 -0.60 14.77
N ILE A 7 3.98 0.67 14.48
CA ILE A 7 4.22 1.27 13.15
C ILE A 7 5.70 1.09 12.77
N ALA A 8 6.61 1.45 13.67
CA ALA A 8 8.04 1.32 13.45
C ALA A 8 8.49 -0.12 13.19
N GLN A 9 8.02 -1.09 13.98
CA GLN A 9 8.31 -2.51 13.80
C GLN A 9 7.85 -3.01 12.43
N ARG A 10 6.65 -2.60 12.00
CA ARG A 10 6.12 -2.96 10.69
C ARG A 10 6.98 -2.34 9.58
N ILE A 11 7.35 -1.06 9.67
CA ILE A 11 8.27 -0.40 8.71
C ILE A 11 9.58 -1.20 8.60
N VAL A 12 10.25 -1.49 9.73
CA VAL A 12 11.51 -2.25 9.74
C VAL A 12 11.33 -3.63 9.11
N LYS A 13 10.22 -4.32 9.39
CA LYS A 13 9.90 -5.61 8.77
C LYS A 13 9.79 -5.50 7.24
N ILE A 14 9.12 -4.47 6.70
CA ILE A 14 9.03 -4.27 5.24
C ILE A 14 10.41 -4.03 4.64
N LEU A 15 11.24 -3.19 5.27
CA LEU A 15 12.56 -2.81 4.74
C LEU A 15 13.58 -3.96 4.81
N VAL A 16 13.53 -4.76 5.87
CA VAL A 16 14.47 -5.87 6.09
C VAL A 16 14.02 -7.13 5.36
N SER A 17 12.72 -7.46 5.39
CA SER A 17 12.19 -8.68 4.75
C SER A 17 10.97 -8.40 3.87
N PRO A 18 11.16 -7.70 2.72
CA PRO A 18 10.07 -7.36 1.81
C PRO A 18 9.28 -8.59 1.32
N ASP A 19 9.94 -9.75 1.24
CA ASP A 19 9.36 -11.00 0.78
C ASP A 19 8.38 -11.64 1.80
N ALA A 20 8.51 -11.30 3.08
CA ALA A 20 7.71 -11.87 4.17
C ALA A 20 6.32 -11.24 4.33
N VAL A 21 6.08 -10.12 3.66
CA VAL A 21 4.88 -9.28 3.84
C VAL A 21 3.62 -9.99 3.34
N PHE A 22 3.72 -10.71 2.21
CA PHE A 22 2.58 -11.33 1.55
C PHE A 22 2.34 -12.79 1.94
N GLY A 23 3.34 -13.47 2.55
CA GLY A 23 3.19 -14.85 3.01
C GLY A 23 2.09 -15.02 4.07
N PHE A 24 1.91 -14.02 4.94
CA PHE A 24 0.83 -13.98 5.94
C PHE A 24 -0.50 -13.43 5.38
N TRP A 25 -0.45 -12.62 4.31
CA TRP A 25 -1.59 -11.87 3.80
C TRP A 25 -2.49 -12.62 2.82
N ASN A 26 -2.02 -13.73 2.24
CA ASN A 26 -2.83 -14.59 1.38
C ASN A 26 -4.07 -15.17 2.09
N GLY A 27 -4.14 -15.14 3.43
CA GLY A 27 -5.33 -15.50 4.21
C GLY A 27 -6.31 -14.34 4.54
N VAL A 28 -5.90 -13.08 4.37
CA VAL A 28 -6.65 -11.87 4.79
C VAL A 28 -7.45 -11.22 3.64
N MET A 29 -7.11 -11.52 2.38
CA MET A 29 -8.01 -11.32 1.22
C MET A 29 -9.08 -12.41 1.18
N SER A 30 -9.71 -12.67 2.32
CA SER A 30 -10.73 -13.70 2.42
C SER A 30 -12.03 -13.17 1.82
N VAL A 31 -12.65 -14.03 1.01
CA VAL A 31 -13.98 -13.89 0.42
C VAL A 31 -15.01 -13.19 1.34
N PRO A 32 -15.10 -13.48 2.65
CA PRO A 32 -16.10 -12.85 3.53
C PRO A 32 -15.95 -11.33 3.68
N LYS A 33 -14.72 -10.80 3.74
CA LYS A 33 -14.51 -9.34 3.88
C LYS A 33 -14.96 -8.59 2.63
N ASP A 34 -14.66 -9.15 1.47
CA ASP A 34 -15.04 -8.56 0.18
C ASP A 34 -16.56 -8.64 -0.02
N ILE A 35 -17.22 -9.72 0.39
CA ILE A 35 -18.70 -9.79 0.44
C ILE A 35 -19.28 -8.72 1.39
N GLY A 36 -18.63 -8.47 2.54
CA GLY A 36 -19.02 -7.39 3.45
C GLY A 36 -18.96 -6.00 2.80
N TYR A 37 -17.91 -5.71 2.03
CA TYR A 37 -17.80 -4.47 1.26
C TYR A 37 -18.83 -4.39 0.13
N LEU A 38 -19.15 -5.51 -0.53
CA LEU A 38 -20.23 -5.58 -1.50
C LEU A 38 -21.57 -5.21 -0.86
N ALA A 39 -21.92 -5.84 0.26
CA ALA A 39 -23.14 -5.56 1.00
C ALA A 39 -23.20 -4.11 1.49
N TYR A 40 -22.09 -3.59 2.04
CA TYR A 40 -21.99 -2.19 2.44
C TYR A 40 -22.22 -1.25 1.24
N GLY A 41 -21.71 -1.60 0.07
CA GLY A 41 -21.96 -0.87 -1.17
C GLY A 41 -23.43 -0.85 -1.62
N PHE A 42 -24.24 -1.85 -1.28
CA PHE A 42 -25.68 -1.81 -1.55
C PHE A 42 -26.44 -0.90 -0.58
N ILE A 43 -25.94 -0.77 0.65
CA ILE A 43 -26.58 0.02 1.72
C ILE A 43 -26.17 1.50 1.65
N ASP A 44 -24.91 1.80 1.31
CA ASP A 44 -24.43 3.18 1.10
C ASP A 44 -24.95 3.74 -0.23
N THR A 45 -26.16 4.28 -0.23
CA THR A 45 -26.76 4.90 -1.43
C THR A 45 -26.32 6.34 -1.63
N ASP A 46 -25.87 7.02 -0.58
CA ASP A 46 -25.54 8.45 -0.60
C ASP A 46 -24.33 8.73 -1.49
N SER A 47 -23.38 7.80 -1.56
CA SER A 47 -22.17 7.95 -2.39
C SER A 47 -22.23 7.23 -3.74
N ARG A 48 -23.42 6.78 -4.16
CA ARG A 48 -23.62 5.92 -5.35
C ARG A 48 -23.02 6.48 -6.64
N SER A 49 -23.28 7.75 -6.96
CA SER A 49 -22.79 8.35 -8.22
C SER A 49 -21.27 8.45 -8.26
N VAL A 50 -20.64 8.81 -7.13
CA VAL A 50 -19.17 8.90 -7.03
C VAL A 50 -18.56 7.51 -7.18
N ARG A 51 -19.13 6.51 -6.49
CA ARG A 51 -18.68 5.13 -6.57
C ARG A 51 -18.78 4.54 -7.98
N GLU A 52 -19.84 4.87 -8.72
CA GLU A 52 -19.97 4.41 -10.10
C GLU A 52 -18.87 5.00 -11.01
N ASN A 53 -18.55 6.29 -10.85
CA ASN A 53 -17.43 6.89 -11.55
C ASN A 53 -16.08 6.22 -11.18
N GLU A 54 -15.88 5.88 -9.90
CA GLU A 54 -14.68 5.15 -9.45
C GLU A 54 -14.61 3.73 -10.03
N ARG A 55 -15.74 3.02 -10.13
CA ARG A 55 -15.81 1.71 -10.80
C ARG A 55 -15.42 1.82 -12.26
N ILE A 56 -15.96 2.80 -12.98
CA ILE A 56 -15.61 3.04 -14.39
C ILE A 56 -14.11 3.31 -14.50
N ARG A 57 -13.55 4.22 -13.70
CA ARG A 57 -12.10 4.51 -13.68
C ARG A 57 -11.26 3.27 -13.42
N MET A 58 -11.61 2.47 -12.40
CA MET A 58 -10.90 1.25 -12.07
C MET A 58 -10.94 0.25 -13.23
N MET A 59 -12.12 0.02 -13.83
CA MET A 59 -12.26 -0.90 -14.96
C MET A 59 -11.50 -0.42 -16.20
N THR A 60 -11.52 0.88 -16.46
CA THR A 60 -10.72 1.51 -17.52
C THR A 60 -9.22 1.31 -17.27
N ALA A 61 -8.74 1.54 -16.05
CA ALA A 61 -7.34 1.34 -15.70
C ALA A 61 -6.91 -0.14 -15.84
N ILE A 62 -7.76 -1.08 -15.42
CA ILE A 62 -7.55 -2.53 -15.65
C ILE A 62 -7.45 -2.83 -17.14
N ARG A 63 -8.38 -2.32 -17.96
CA ARG A 63 -8.39 -2.51 -19.42
C ARG A 63 -7.11 -1.98 -20.07
N TYR A 64 -6.55 -0.88 -19.58
CA TYR A 64 -5.29 -0.31 -20.07
C TYR A 64 -4.03 -0.87 -19.39
N GLY A 65 -4.18 -1.91 -18.57
CA GLY A 65 -3.07 -2.70 -18.06
C GLY A 65 -2.43 -2.14 -16.79
N ILE A 66 -3.21 -1.49 -15.90
CA ILE A 66 -2.72 -1.05 -14.58
C ILE A 66 -2.07 -2.19 -13.79
N LEU A 67 -2.50 -3.45 -13.99
CA LEU A 67 -1.96 -4.65 -13.32
C LEU A 67 -0.61 -5.17 -13.88
N LYS A 68 0.07 -4.39 -14.73
CA LYS A 68 1.46 -4.68 -15.15
C LYS A 68 2.44 -4.38 -14.01
N ASN A 69 3.49 -5.21 -13.90
CA ASN A 69 4.45 -5.16 -12.78
C ASN A 69 5.04 -3.75 -12.54
N HIS A 70 5.41 -3.03 -13.61
CA HIS A 70 5.99 -1.68 -13.48
C HIS A 70 5.07 -0.68 -12.74
N ASN A 71 3.74 -0.83 -12.83
CA ASN A 71 2.81 0.07 -12.13
C ASN A 71 2.80 -0.22 -10.62
N PHE A 72 2.99 -1.48 -10.19
CA PHE A 72 3.17 -1.80 -8.78
C PHE A 72 4.46 -1.18 -8.23
N ILE A 73 5.56 -1.30 -8.98
CA ILE A 73 6.84 -0.67 -8.63
C ILE A 73 6.66 0.84 -8.49
N LYS A 74 6.02 1.50 -9.46
CA LYS A 74 5.78 2.95 -9.41
C LYS A 74 4.89 3.37 -8.25
N THR A 75 3.87 2.59 -7.93
CA THR A 75 3.02 2.83 -6.75
C THR A 75 3.84 2.80 -5.46
N LEU A 76 4.70 1.79 -5.30
CA LEU A 76 5.59 1.66 -4.13
C LEU A 76 6.58 2.81 -4.04
N GLU A 77 7.22 3.17 -5.16
CA GLU A 77 8.17 4.28 -5.24
C GLU A 77 7.50 5.60 -4.81
N ILE A 78 6.30 5.91 -5.31
CA ILE A 78 5.56 7.13 -4.94
C ILE A 78 5.30 7.20 -3.44
N VAL A 79 4.82 6.11 -2.82
CA VAL A 79 4.54 6.12 -1.38
C VAL A 79 5.82 6.21 -0.55
N PHE A 80 6.89 5.51 -0.95
CA PHE A 80 8.18 5.62 -0.27
C PHE A 80 8.79 7.01 -0.42
N GLU A 81 8.65 7.66 -1.57
CA GLU A 81 9.08 9.04 -1.78
C GLU A 81 8.28 10.02 -0.91
N ALA A 82 6.96 9.87 -0.83
CA ALA A 82 6.09 10.66 0.03
C ALA A 82 6.43 10.50 1.52
N PHE A 83 6.87 9.32 1.95
CA PHE A 83 7.39 9.11 3.30
C PHE A 83 8.76 9.80 3.47
N ASN A 84 9.69 9.55 2.54
CA ASN A 84 11.08 10.00 2.64
C ASN A 84 11.24 11.52 2.59
N GLN A 85 10.34 12.25 1.95
CA GLN A 85 10.44 13.71 1.93
C GLN A 85 10.41 14.34 3.33
N TYR A 86 9.85 13.63 4.32
CA TYR A 86 9.75 14.09 5.71
C TYR A 86 10.81 13.49 6.64
N VAL A 87 11.59 12.53 6.16
CA VAL A 87 12.68 11.94 6.95
C VAL A 87 13.94 12.80 6.79
N PRO A 88 14.63 13.20 7.86
CA PRO A 88 15.93 13.89 7.74
C PRO A 88 16.95 13.07 6.94
N LYS A 89 17.76 13.72 6.08
CA LYS A 89 18.69 13.03 5.16
C LYS A 89 19.66 12.10 5.90
N GLU A 90 20.12 12.52 7.07
CA GLU A 90 21.05 11.77 7.92
C GLU A 90 20.41 10.47 8.41
N ARG A 91 19.11 10.52 8.76
CA ARG A 91 18.35 9.34 9.18
C ARG A 91 17.99 8.43 8.01
N GLN A 92 17.71 8.98 6.83
CA GLN A 92 17.45 8.17 5.62
C GLN A 92 18.62 7.23 5.34
N ASN A 93 19.86 7.75 5.40
CA ASN A 93 21.04 6.93 5.18
C ASN A 93 21.18 5.81 6.24
N SER A 94 20.86 6.09 7.51
CA SER A 94 20.83 5.07 8.57
C SER A 94 19.77 3.98 8.32
N ILE A 95 18.54 4.38 7.93
CA ILE A 95 17.42 3.46 7.69
C ILE A 95 17.72 2.54 6.49
N TYR A 96 18.20 3.11 5.38
CA TYR A 96 18.41 2.37 4.14
C TYR A 96 19.73 1.59 4.09
N SER A 97 20.79 2.04 4.80
CA SER A 97 22.04 1.28 4.90
C SER A 97 21.88 -0.04 5.67
N LYS A 98 20.88 -0.11 6.56
CA LYS A 98 20.56 -1.28 7.38
C LYS A 98 19.51 -2.21 6.77
N ALA A 99 18.90 -1.83 5.64
CA ALA A 99 18.20 -2.80 4.82
C ALA A 99 19.23 -3.83 4.32
N LEU A 100 18.90 -5.13 4.33
CA LEU A 100 19.81 -6.28 4.09
C LEU A 100 20.62 -6.25 2.77
N PHE A 101 20.47 -5.21 1.94
CA PHE A 101 21.06 -5.11 0.63
C PHE A 101 22.37 -4.28 0.55
N SER A 102 22.85 -3.68 1.66
CA SER A 102 24.05 -2.84 1.67
C SER A 102 24.12 -1.89 0.46
N VAL A 103 23.01 -1.19 0.19
CA VAL A 103 22.85 -0.37 -1.02
C VAL A 103 23.21 1.07 -0.70
N ALA A 104 24.09 1.66 -1.52
CA ALA A 104 24.36 3.08 -1.47
C ALA A 104 23.19 3.85 -2.12
N GLY A 105 22.43 4.57 -1.30
CA GLY A 105 21.48 5.60 -1.75
C GLY A 105 20.01 5.20 -1.80
N ARG A 106 19.15 6.17 -1.46
CA ARG A 106 17.69 6.01 -1.31
C ARG A 106 16.98 5.54 -2.58
N ALA A 107 17.36 6.05 -3.75
CA ALA A 107 16.67 5.75 -5.00
C ALA A 107 16.85 4.28 -5.35
N THR A 108 18.09 3.80 -5.29
CA THR A 108 18.44 2.40 -5.49
C THR A 108 17.77 1.50 -4.47
N ALA A 109 17.77 1.89 -3.18
CA ALA A 109 17.09 1.12 -2.14
C ALA A 109 15.57 1.01 -2.36
N ASN A 110 14.90 2.13 -2.68
CA ASN A 110 13.47 2.17 -2.99
C ASN A 110 13.14 1.28 -4.18
N THR A 111 13.87 1.38 -5.28
CA THR A 111 13.61 0.56 -6.48
C THR A 111 13.85 -0.93 -6.21
N LEU A 112 14.88 -1.30 -5.44
CA LEU A 112 15.16 -2.70 -5.10
C LEU A 112 14.08 -3.31 -4.18
N ILE A 113 13.71 -2.60 -3.12
CA ILE A 113 12.64 -3.02 -2.21
C ILE A 113 11.32 -3.12 -2.98
N SER A 114 10.99 -2.10 -3.77
CA SER A 114 9.78 -2.07 -4.59
C SER A 114 9.74 -3.22 -5.60
N GLY A 115 10.85 -3.50 -6.27
CA GLY A 115 11.00 -4.60 -7.21
C GLY A 115 10.72 -5.96 -6.57
N ARG A 116 11.22 -6.22 -5.35
CA ARG A 116 10.93 -7.46 -4.62
C ARG A 116 9.48 -7.58 -4.21
N ILE A 117 8.90 -6.52 -3.64
CA ILE A 117 7.48 -6.51 -3.25
C ILE A 117 6.61 -6.77 -4.49
N ALA A 118 6.87 -6.07 -5.59
CA ALA A 118 6.12 -6.23 -6.83
C ALA A 118 6.30 -7.62 -7.46
N GLN A 119 7.51 -8.19 -7.41
CA GLN A 119 7.77 -9.55 -7.87
C GLN A 119 7.02 -10.59 -7.03
N ASN A 120 6.99 -10.45 -5.70
CA ASN A 120 6.21 -11.34 -4.85
C ASN A 120 4.73 -11.27 -5.17
N ILE A 121 4.18 -10.07 -5.41
CA ILE A 121 2.78 -9.92 -5.82
C ILE A 121 2.53 -10.60 -7.15
N ALA A 122 3.39 -10.36 -8.15
CA ALA A 122 3.25 -10.98 -9.46
C ALA A 122 3.34 -12.52 -9.44
N GLN A 123 4.15 -13.09 -8.53
CA GLN A 123 4.37 -14.52 -8.43
C GLN A 123 3.40 -15.24 -7.48
N LYS A 124 2.94 -14.57 -6.41
CA LYS A 124 2.21 -15.22 -5.30
C LYS A 124 0.76 -14.74 -5.15
N SER A 125 0.34 -13.70 -5.87
CA SER A 125 -1.04 -13.23 -5.80
C SER A 125 -1.96 -14.13 -6.63
N SER A 126 -2.65 -15.05 -5.95
CA SER A 126 -3.75 -15.86 -6.51
C SER A 126 -4.83 -14.98 -7.17
N LEU A 127 -4.98 -13.73 -6.71
CA LEU A 127 -5.86 -12.72 -7.27
C LEU A 127 -5.43 -12.26 -8.67
N LEU A 128 -4.15 -11.93 -8.88
CA LEU A 128 -3.66 -11.57 -10.22
C LEU A 128 -3.71 -12.75 -11.18
N ILE A 129 -3.47 -13.97 -10.67
CA ILE A 129 -3.61 -15.21 -11.43
C ILE A 129 -5.08 -15.44 -11.81
N GLY A 130 -6.01 -15.22 -10.88
CA GLY A 130 -7.46 -15.35 -11.11
C GLY A 130 -8.02 -14.29 -12.08
N ILE A 131 -7.58 -13.03 -11.98
CA ILE A 131 -7.96 -11.94 -12.89
C ILE A 131 -7.39 -12.17 -14.30
N ARG A 132 -6.15 -12.68 -14.42
CA ARG A 132 -5.53 -12.99 -15.71
C ARG A 132 -6.06 -14.30 -16.33
N GLY A 133 -6.59 -15.21 -15.52
CA GLY A 133 -7.00 -16.56 -15.90
C GLY A 133 -8.48 -16.76 -16.24
N SER A 134 -9.32 -15.70 -16.29
CA SER A 134 -10.75 -15.80 -16.65
C SER A 134 -11.60 -16.75 -15.80
N ILE A 135 -11.33 -16.88 -14.49
CA ILE A 135 -12.33 -17.51 -13.60
C ILE A 135 -13.42 -16.46 -13.30
N ILE A 136 -14.39 -16.41 -14.21
CA ILE A 136 -15.69 -15.70 -14.12
C ILE A 136 -16.55 -16.20 -12.93
N GLY A 137 -16.08 -17.21 -12.20
CA GLY A 137 -16.84 -17.98 -11.23
C GLY A 137 -17.34 -17.26 -9.98
N ASN A 138 -17.03 -15.98 -9.73
CA ASN A 138 -17.69 -15.26 -8.65
C ASN A 138 -17.77 -13.74 -8.93
N ALA A 139 -18.78 -13.32 -9.71
CA ALA A 139 -19.13 -11.91 -9.86
C ALA A 139 -19.30 -11.19 -8.51
N LEU A 140 -19.76 -11.90 -7.47
CA LEU A 140 -19.83 -11.40 -6.10
C LEU A 140 -18.46 -11.09 -5.50
N LEU A 141 -17.44 -11.92 -5.75
CA LEU A 141 -16.07 -11.65 -5.30
C LEU A 141 -15.47 -10.47 -6.06
N ALA A 142 -15.64 -10.46 -7.39
CA ALA A 142 -15.17 -9.35 -8.21
C ALA A 142 -15.82 -8.02 -7.80
N GLY A 143 -17.13 -8.03 -7.54
CA GLY A 143 -17.87 -6.87 -7.04
C GLY A 143 -17.41 -6.45 -5.64
N GLY A 144 -17.22 -7.40 -4.72
CA GLY A 144 -16.76 -7.11 -3.37
C GLY A 144 -15.35 -6.55 -3.31
N MET A 145 -14.44 -7.09 -4.13
CA MET A 145 -13.08 -6.55 -4.29
C MET A 145 -13.09 -5.18 -4.93
N ALA A 146 -13.94 -4.95 -5.94
CA ALA A 146 -14.12 -3.63 -6.55
C ALA A 146 -14.57 -2.60 -5.52
N GLU A 147 -15.58 -2.94 -4.70
CA GLU A 147 -16.02 -2.07 -3.60
C GLU A 147 -14.89 -1.78 -2.63
N ARG A 148 -14.23 -2.82 -2.12
CA ARG A 148 -13.15 -2.66 -1.16
C ARG A 148 -12.00 -1.83 -1.73
N CYS A 149 -11.66 -2.01 -2.99
CA CYS A 149 -10.66 -1.21 -3.69
C CYS A 149 -11.04 0.28 -3.70
N ILE A 150 -12.28 0.60 -4.07
CA ILE A 150 -12.80 1.98 -4.10
C ILE A 150 -12.82 2.59 -2.69
N TYR A 151 -13.27 1.85 -1.69
CA TYR A 151 -13.26 2.33 -0.30
C TYR A 151 -11.84 2.54 0.22
N THR A 152 -10.90 1.65 -0.12
CA THR A 152 -9.51 1.81 0.26
C THR A 152 -8.88 3.04 -0.40
N SER A 153 -9.16 3.32 -1.68
CA SER A 153 -8.74 4.56 -2.35
C SER A 153 -9.34 5.81 -1.68
N ARG A 154 -10.65 5.80 -1.38
CA ARG A 154 -11.32 6.92 -0.69
C ARG A 154 -10.81 7.15 0.73
N ARG A 155 -10.52 6.07 1.47
CA ARG A 155 -9.90 6.18 2.79
C ARG A 155 -8.49 6.78 2.70
N LEU A 156 -7.71 6.40 1.67
CA LEU A 156 -6.42 7.03 1.43
C LEU A 156 -6.56 8.54 1.18
N GLN A 157 -7.60 8.96 0.46
CA GLN A 157 -7.92 10.37 0.27
C GLN A 157 -8.19 11.12 1.58
N SER A 158 -8.88 10.51 2.56
CA SER A 158 -9.13 11.17 3.85
C SER A 158 -7.92 11.12 4.78
N ASP A 159 -7.23 9.98 4.82
CA ASP A 159 -6.20 9.71 5.82
C ASP A 159 -4.90 10.43 5.45
N VAL A 160 -4.49 10.34 4.18
CA VAL A 160 -3.25 10.96 3.69
C VAL A 160 -3.49 11.54 2.28
N PRO A 161 -4.15 12.72 2.19
CA PRO A 161 -4.55 13.33 0.92
C PRO A 161 -3.39 13.54 -0.06
N GLU A 162 -2.18 13.77 0.46
CA GLU A 162 -0.96 13.92 -0.31
C GLU A 162 -0.60 12.65 -1.10
N VAL A 163 -0.61 11.49 -0.43
CA VAL A 163 -0.31 10.21 -1.08
C VAL A 163 -1.37 9.87 -2.11
N TYR A 164 -2.65 10.07 -1.75
CA TYR A 164 -3.75 9.91 -2.71
C TYR A 164 -3.54 10.78 -3.95
N SER A 165 -3.24 12.06 -3.78
CA SER A 165 -3.05 13.01 -4.89
C SER A 165 -1.85 12.65 -5.77
N ALA A 166 -0.80 12.05 -5.21
CA ALA A 166 0.36 11.60 -5.98
C ALA A 166 0.07 10.33 -6.79
N LEU A 167 -0.78 9.43 -6.29
CA LEU A 167 -1.14 8.18 -6.96
C LEU A 167 -2.25 8.36 -8.02
N ARG A 168 -3.18 9.29 -7.75
CA ARG A 168 -4.40 9.50 -8.53
C ARG A 168 -4.21 9.74 -10.03
N PRO A 169 -3.20 10.49 -10.52
CA PRO A 169 -3.07 10.82 -11.94
C PRO A 169 -2.88 9.59 -12.85
N HIS A 170 -2.42 8.48 -12.29
CA HIS A 170 -2.18 7.22 -13.02
C HIS A 170 -3.08 6.08 -12.52
N ASP A 171 -4.13 6.41 -11.76
CA ASP A 171 -5.04 5.47 -11.11
C ASP A 171 -4.36 4.49 -10.13
N TYR A 172 -3.13 4.80 -9.69
CA TYR A 172 -2.35 3.96 -8.77
C TYR A 172 -2.95 3.90 -7.36
N ASP A 173 -3.91 4.77 -7.05
CA ASP A 173 -4.72 4.70 -5.84
C ASP A 173 -5.50 3.37 -5.76
N PHE A 174 -5.84 2.75 -6.89
CA PHE A 174 -6.42 1.41 -6.92
C PHE A 174 -5.39 0.30 -6.67
N LEU A 175 -4.11 0.49 -7.00
CA LEU A 175 -3.06 -0.48 -6.68
C LEU A 175 -2.69 -0.47 -5.20
N TYR A 176 -2.90 0.66 -4.50
CA TYR A 176 -2.71 0.74 -3.05
C TYR A 176 -3.51 -0.35 -2.32
N PHE A 177 -4.72 -0.71 -2.77
CA PHE A 177 -5.49 -1.81 -2.20
C PHE A 177 -4.73 -3.15 -2.18
N LEU A 178 -4.02 -3.48 -3.26
CA LEU A 178 -3.24 -4.72 -3.36
C LEU A 178 -1.91 -4.63 -2.59
N LEU A 179 -1.41 -3.41 -2.40
CA LEU A 179 -0.13 -3.08 -1.78
C LEU A 179 -0.23 -2.65 -0.32
N GLU A 180 -1.45 -2.47 0.20
CA GLU A 180 -1.77 -2.08 1.57
C GLU A 180 -0.93 -2.84 2.61
N PRO A 181 -0.72 -4.17 2.50
CA PRO A 181 0.12 -4.91 3.45
C PRO A 181 1.53 -4.33 3.63
N ALA A 182 2.11 -3.86 2.54
CA ALA A 182 3.47 -3.34 2.49
C ALA A 182 3.51 -1.82 2.73
N LEU A 183 2.49 -1.10 2.26
CA LEU A 183 2.49 0.36 2.26
C LEU A 183 1.83 0.97 3.50
N GLN A 184 0.90 0.26 4.15
CA GLN A 184 0.13 0.77 5.26
C GLN A 184 0.99 1.32 6.42
N PRO A 185 2.11 0.69 6.85
CA PRO A 185 2.94 1.27 7.92
C PRO A 185 3.51 2.65 7.58
N PHE A 186 3.84 2.88 6.30
CA PHE A 186 4.33 4.18 5.83
C PHE A 186 3.21 5.21 5.74
N VAL A 187 2.04 4.79 5.25
CA VAL A 187 0.82 5.62 5.21
C VAL A 187 0.36 5.99 6.64
N GLU A 188 0.41 5.06 7.59
CA GLU A 188 0.10 5.33 9.01
C GLU A 188 1.08 6.35 9.60
N ALA A 189 2.38 6.24 9.32
CA ALA A 189 3.35 7.23 9.77
C ALA A 189 3.08 8.62 9.16
N LEU A 190 2.73 8.69 7.87
CA LEU A 190 2.33 9.93 7.21
C LEU A 190 1.03 10.51 7.78
N HIS A 191 0.06 9.67 8.11
CA HIS A 191 -1.17 10.08 8.76
C HIS A 191 -0.92 10.68 10.16
N VAL A 192 -0.06 10.04 10.96
CA VAL A 192 0.38 10.59 12.25
C VAL A 192 1.07 11.94 12.05
N ARG A 193 1.92 12.08 11.03
CA ARG A 193 2.53 13.37 10.72
C ARG A 193 1.47 14.43 10.39
N TRP A 194 0.49 14.08 9.55
CA TRP A 194 -0.57 14.99 9.12
C TRP A 194 -1.46 15.46 10.28
N THR A 195 -1.78 14.56 11.20
CA THR A 195 -2.74 14.81 12.29
C THR A 195 -2.09 15.26 13.60
N ASN A 196 -0.94 14.71 13.97
CA ASN A 196 -0.21 14.98 15.22
C ASN A 196 1.06 15.82 15.03
N GLY A 197 1.47 16.09 13.79
CA GLY A 197 2.61 16.93 13.46
C GLY A 197 3.97 16.22 13.47
N THR A 198 5.01 17.01 13.19
CA THR A 198 6.39 16.52 12.99
C THR A 198 6.99 15.85 14.23
N LEU A 199 6.66 16.30 15.44
CA LEU A 199 7.19 15.70 16.68
C LEU A 199 6.76 14.25 16.84
N ALA A 200 5.47 13.95 16.61
CA ALA A 200 4.95 12.59 16.66
C ALA A 200 5.55 11.69 15.58
N PHE A 201 5.73 12.22 14.37
CA PHE A 201 6.42 11.52 13.29
C PHE A 201 7.88 11.18 13.66
N ASN A 202 8.61 12.13 14.26
CA ASN A 202 9.97 11.89 14.70
C ASN A 202 10.07 10.81 15.79
N GLN A 203 9.07 10.67 16.66
CA GLN A 203 9.01 9.57 17.64
C GLN A 203 8.87 8.21 16.96
N ILE A 204 8.12 8.12 15.84
CA ILE A 204 8.08 6.91 15.01
C ILE A 204 9.46 6.63 14.42
N LEU A 205 10.14 7.65 13.88
CA LEU A 205 11.50 7.48 13.33
C LEU A 205 12.51 7.03 14.38
N ASP A 206 12.45 7.59 15.60
CA ASP A 206 13.30 7.18 16.71
C ASP A 206 13.04 5.72 17.11
N ALA A 207 11.76 5.30 17.10
CA ALA A 207 11.38 3.91 17.30
C ALA A 207 11.90 3.00 16.17
N VAL A 208 11.88 3.45 14.91
CA VAL A 208 12.47 2.72 13.77
C VAL A 208 13.97 2.52 13.98
N ASP A 209 14.71 3.58 14.36
CA ASP A 209 16.14 3.49 14.66
C ASP A 209 16.44 2.51 15.81
N ASN A 210 15.59 2.49 16.84
CA ASN A 210 15.73 1.56 17.96
C ASN A 210 15.43 0.12 17.57
N GLU A 211 14.43 -0.12 16.73
CA GLU A 211 14.11 -1.47 16.22
C GLU A 211 15.23 -2.01 15.33
N PHE A 212 15.91 -1.16 14.56
CA PHE A 212 17.11 -1.56 13.84
C PHE A 212 18.28 -1.95 14.76
N LYS A 213 18.43 -1.32 15.94
CA LYS A 213 19.51 -1.66 16.89
C LYS A 213 19.31 -2.99 17.62
N LYS A 214 18.07 -3.48 17.70
CA LYS A 214 17.73 -4.75 18.38
C LYS A 214 18.03 -5.98 17.53
N ARG A 215 18.32 -5.80 16.25
CA ARG A 215 18.58 -6.85 15.27
C ARG A 215 20.08 -6.93 14.99
#